data_AF-A0A8B9RNQ8-F1
#
_entry.id   AF-A0A8B9RNQ8-F1
#
_cell.length_a   1.000
_cell.length_b   1.000
_cell.length_c   1.000
_cell.angle_alpha   90.00
_cell.angle_beta   90.00
_cell.angle_gamma   90.00
#
_symmetry.space_group_name_H-M   'P 1'
#
loop_
_entity.id
_entity.type
_entity.pdbx_description
1 polymer ?
#
loop_
_entity_poly.entity_id
_entity_poly.type
_entity_poly.pdbx_seq_one_letter_code
_entity_poly.pdbx_strand_id
1 'polypeptide(L)'
;MCLDQRSSSGRPLATKQPVQNACTVLGCRTSGLTSNDFGKLHAGNLRILRNLILQDGTEFTKVWTKSSKSLISYESGRIYFENYRNCYSSLTAEPQVLYELPRRSKAEKIEDSLLCQCPLEKVLSQASQQKPFLLALTANNWLYCLSADTGETLQKVFGKSVVDVLLSQGVLAVSHSSKCVKLYSLEYIVKKFRTTELVLGQQCDLYGAKGTVGEVPYGIPVNIQIKECPPVLFEMSYLDNGIQIGGHPWHYIYTPNHKKHKGTHHICSIRDGTLAKNGVQDMKCDSLEADWIFFHPDDSGRIIHAGPSTINVLKIIEGKEVDTNYEVIRDFSIITSRDRSATSKVTVTSSGRTVKRRFQQLDDDPEQETFKMAKYEDELDLLAIVDVSPTAEDVGQASVRLYDNKSGGLMKRITLNEPWDVTYSHEVYLDRDTVIHIEQERNNSFCCHVYKMNRKSS
;
A
#
# COMPACT_ATOMS: atom_id res chain seq x y z
N MET A 1 -49.71 31.04 32.51
CA MET A 1 -49.63 30.00 33.55
C MET A 1 -49.74 28.66 32.86
N CYS A 2 -48.75 27.79 33.10
CA CYS A 2 -48.76 26.37 32.74
C CYS A 2 -49.92 25.62 33.43
N LEU A 3 -50.31 24.48 32.84
CA LEU A 3 -50.45 23.13 33.42
C LEU A 3 -51.14 22.25 32.34
N ASP A 4 -50.49 21.27 31.69
CA ASP A 4 -50.16 19.90 32.17
C ASP A 4 -51.36 19.22 32.88
N GLN A 5 -51.80 17.98 32.61
CA GLN A 5 -51.10 16.78 32.13
C GLN A 5 -52.09 15.58 31.93
N ARG A 6 -51.66 14.58 31.13
CA ARG A 6 -51.92 13.10 31.18
C ARG A 6 -53.31 12.56 30.75
N SER A 7 -53.48 11.39 30.12
CA SER A 7 -52.68 10.19 29.74
C SER A 7 -53.54 9.38 28.72
N SER A 8 -53.12 8.41 27.91
CA SER A 8 -52.10 7.37 28.05
C SER A 8 -51.74 6.75 26.69
N SER A 9 -50.49 6.30 26.61
CA SER A 9 -49.76 5.66 25.51
C SER A 9 -50.24 4.27 25.09
N GLY A 10 -50.40 4.06 23.77
CA GLY A 10 -50.19 2.77 23.11
C GLY A 10 -48.91 2.85 22.26
N ARG A 11 -47.91 2.01 22.55
CA ARG A 11 -46.68 1.88 21.74
C ARG A 11 -47.00 1.16 20.42
N PRO A 12 -46.53 1.62 19.25
CA PRO A 12 -46.43 0.75 18.09
C PRO A 12 -45.23 -0.19 18.25
N LEU A 13 -45.43 -1.45 17.86
CA LEU A 13 -44.40 -2.49 17.85
C LEU A 13 -43.21 -2.09 16.97
N ALA A 14 -42.01 -2.42 17.44
CA ALA A 14 -40.79 -2.40 16.64
C ALA A 14 -40.98 -3.32 15.42
N THR A 15 -41.12 -2.71 14.25
CA THR A 15 -41.04 -3.41 12.97
C THR A 15 -39.62 -3.95 12.81
N LYS A 16 -39.47 -5.28 12.85
CA LYS A 16 -38.24 -5.96 12.42
C LYS A 16 -37.94 -5.49 11.00
N GLN A 17 -36.85 -4.75 10.81
CA GLN A 17 -36.35 -4.47 9.47
C GLN A 17 -36.07 -5.81 8.77
N PRO A 18 -36.60 -6.04 7.56
CA PRO A 18 -36.24 -7.22 6.81
C PRO A 18 -34.73 -7.16 6.53
N VAL A 19 -34.04 -8.29 6.71
CA VAL A 19 -32.63 -8.44 6.32
C VAL A 19 -32.57 -8.21 4.82
N GLN A 20 -32.20 -7.00 4.41
CA GLN A 20 -32.07 -6.66 3.01
C GLN A 20 -30.87 -7.41 2.46
N ASN A 21 -31.10 -8.26 1.47
CA ASN A 21 -30.05 -8.96 0.75
C ASN A 21 -29.09 -7.92 0.16
N ALA A 22 -27.80 -8.02 0.50
CA ALA A 22 -26.77 -7.10 0.04
C ALA A 22 -26.73 -6.97 -1.49
N CYS A 23 -27.10 -8.03 -2.22
CA CYS A 23 -27.21 -8.03 -3.68
C CYS A 23 -28.39 -7.18 -4.19
N THR A 24 -29.51 -7.10 -3.45
CA THR A 24 -30.67 -6.26 -3.82
C THR A 24 -30.34 -4.78 -3.64
N VAL A 25 -29.59 -4.44 -2.59
CA VAL A 25 -29.10 -3.08 -2.35
C VAL A 25 -28.08 -2.67 -3.41
N LEU A 26 -27.21 -3.59 -3.85
CA LEU A 26 -26.29 -3.36 -4.98
C LEU A 26 -27.02 -3.18 -6.32
N GLY A 27 -28.08 -3.95 -6.59
CA GLY A 27 -28.88 -3.83 -7.81
C GLY A 27 -29.60 -2.49 -7.99
N CYS A 28 -30.08 -1.88 -6.90
CA CYS A 28 -30.68 -0.54 -6.94
C CYS A 28 -29.64 0.59 -7.16
N ARG A 29 -28.34 0.33 -6.90
CA ARG A 29 -27.25 1.30 -7.01
C ARG A 29 -26.72 1.44 -8.44
N THR A 30 -26.78 0.40 -9.25
CA THR A 30 -26.44 0.43 -10.68
C THR A 30 -27.33 1.37 -11.49
N SER A 31 -28.49 1.75 -10.93
CA SER A 31 -29.49 2.63 -11.55
C SER A 31 -29.23 4.13 -11.35
N GLY A 32 -28.11 4.53 -10.72
CA GLY A 32 -27.64 5.92 -10.73
C GLY A 32 -28.45 6.95 -9.93
N LEU A 33 -29.28 6.52 -8.99
CA LEU A 33 -30.06 7.44 -8.13
C LEU A 33 -29.28 7.78 -6.86
N THR A 34 -28.54 8.90 -6.87
CA THR A 34 -28.54 9.99 -5.85
C THR A 34 -27.21 10.75 -5.76
N SER A 35 -27.33 12.08 -5.79
CA SER A 35 -26.27 13.07 -5.52
C SER A 35 -26.26 13.47 -4.05
N ASN A 36 -25.06 13.66 -3.49
CA ASN A 36 -24.69 14.10 -2.12
C ASN A 36 -24.33 13.02 -1.08
N ASP A 37 -24.39 11.73 -1.43
CA ASP A 37 -24.01 10.63 -0.53
C ASP A 37 -22.76 9.85 -0.98
N PHE A 38 -22.08 10.22 -2.06
CA PHE A 38 -21.06 9.38 -2.70
C PHE A 38 -19.92 8.91 -1.78
N GLY A 39 -19.35 9.77 -0.92
CA GLY A 39 -18.31 9.34 0.03
C GLY A 39 -18.84 8.36 1.10
N LYS A 40 -20.03 8.62 1.65
CA LYS A 40 -20.70 7.72 2.61
C LYS A 40 -21.18 6.42 1.97
N LEU A 41 -21.62 6.49 0.71
CA LEU A 41 -22.09 5.37 -0.09
C LEU A 41 -20.91 4.51 -0.54
N HIS A 42 -19.80 5.11 -0.95
CA HIS A 42 -18.55 4.42 -1.26
C HIS A 42 -18.00 3.71 -0.02
N ALA A 43 -17.87 4.41 1.11
CA ALA A 43 -17.51 3.78 2.37
C ALA A 43 -18.50 2.67 2.79
N GLY A 44 -19.81 2.88 2.57
CA GLY A 44 -20.83 1.87 2.80
C GLY A 44 -20.71 0.65 1.88
N ASN A 45 -20.34 0.85 0.61
CA ASN A 45 -20.09 -0.21 -0.37
C ASN A 45 -18.85 -1.00 0.00
N LEU A 46 -17.75 -0.32 0.35
CA LEU A 46 -16.51 -0.95 0.79
C LEU A 46 -16.71 -1.76 2.07
N ARG A 47 -17.53 -1.28 3.02
CA ARG A 47 -17.91 -2.06 4.20
C ARG A 47 -18.70 -3.33 3.83
N ILE A 48 -19.59 -3.25 2.85
CA ILE A 48 -20.29 -4.44 2.34
C ILE A 48 -19.30 -5.39 1.68
N LEU A 49 -18.39 -4.88 0.85
CA LEU A 49 -17.37 -5.67 0.18
C LEU A 49 -16.45 -6.36 1.19
N ARG A 50 -15.95 -5.64 2.19
CA ARG A 50 -15.21 -6.18 3.34
C ARG A 50 -15.96 -7.35 3.96
N ASN A 51 -17.25 -7.17 4.27
CA ASN A 51 -18.06 -8.25 4.85
C ASN A 51 -18.22 -9.44 3.91
N LEU A 52 -18.37 -9.24 2.59
CA LEU A 52 -18.47 -10.31 1.59
C LEU A 52 -17.15 -11.08 1.45
N ILE A 53 -16.03 -10.37 1.40
CA ILE A 53 -14.68 -10.95 1.36
C ILE A 53 -14.50 -11.84 2.59
N LEU A 54 -14.92 -11.39 3.77
CA LEU A 54 -14.74 -12.11 5.03
C LEU A 54 -15.73 -13.25 5.28
N GLN A 55 -16.73 -13.48 4.40
CA GLN A 55 -17.64 -14.62 4.53
C GLN A 55 -16.94 -15.96 4.27
N ASP A 56 -17.34 -16.99 5.02
CA ASP A 56 -16.84 -18.37 4.86
C ASP A 56 -17.19 -18.99 3.51
N GLY A 57 -18.33 -18.58 2.94
CA GLY A 57 -18.83 -19.01 1.63
C GLY A 57 -18.14 -18.35 0.44
N THR A 58 -17.12 -17.54 0.69
CA THR A 58 -16.37 -16.82 -0.34
C THR A 58 -14.95 -17.39 -0.41
N GLU A 59 -14.40 -17.51 -1.61
CA GLU A 59 -13.02 -17.92 -1.85
C GLU A 59 -12.38 -17.04 -2.92
N PHE A 60 -11.06 -17.11 -3.08
CA PHE A 60 -10.35 -16.43 -4.15
C PHE A 60 -9.83 -17.50 -5.10
N THR A 61 -10.27 -17.44 -6.36
CA THR A 61 -9.86 -18.42 -7.37
C THR A 61 -8.98 -17.74 -8.40
N LYS A 62 -7.95 -18.43 -8.88
CA LYS A 62 -7.14 -17.93 -9.99
C LYS A 62 -7.99 -17.83 -11.25
N VAL A 63 -8.08 -16.63 -11.82
CA VAL A 63 -8.84 -16.35 -13.04
C VAL A 63 -7.94 -16.06 -14.24
N TRP A 64 -6.69 -15.65 -14.00
CA TRP A 64 -5.80 -15.24 -15.08
C TRP A 64 -4.34 -15.43 -14.71
N THR A 65 -3.53 -15.71 -15.73
CA THR A 65 -2.08 -15.81 -15.60
C THR A 65 -1.39 -15.30 -16.86
N LYS A 66 -0.25 -14.64 -16.71
CA LYS A 66 0.57 -14.19 -17.84
C LYS A 66 2.04 -14.01 -17.47
N SER A 67 2.92 -14.58 -18.30
CA SER A 67 4.37 -14.46 -18.14
C SER A 67 4.97 -13.31 -18.95
N SER A 68 6.13 -12.82 -18.51
CA SER A 68 6.91 -11.75 -19.12
C SER A 68 8.41 -12.01 -18.98
N LYS A 69 9.21 -11.58 -19.96
CA LYS A 69 10.69 -11.61 -19.84
C LYS A 69 11.27 -10.40 -19.08
N SER A 70 10.43 -9.43 -18.75
CA SER A 70 10.80 -8.23 -17.99
C SER A 70 10.00 -8.21 -16.70
N LEU A 71 10.46 -7.42 -15.73
CA LEU A 71 9.72 -7.15 -14.49
C LEU A 71 8.26 -6.76 -14.80
N ILE A 72 7.35 -7.28 -13.99
CA ILE A 72 5.93 -6.95 -14.00
C ILE A 72 5.70 -6.03 -12.81
N SER A 73 5.05 -4.88 -13.04
CA SER A 73 4.69 -3.95 -11.97
C SER A 73 3.18 -3.91 -11.79
N TYR A 74 2.73 -3.67 -10.57
CA TYR A 74 1.31 -3.50 -10.27
C TYR A 74 1.06 -2.22 -9.48
N GLU A 75 0.06 -1.44 -9.91
CA GLU A 75 -0.32 -0.20 -9.24
C GLU A 75 -1.83 0.10 -9.44
N SER A 76 -2.58 0.19 -8.34
CA SER A 76 -4.01 0.59 -8.31
C SER A 76 -4.86 -0.04 -9.41
N GLY A 77 -5.00 -1.37 -9.38
CA GLY A 77 -5.78 -2.10 -10.36
C GLY A 77 -5.13 -2.25 -11.75
N ARG A 78 -3.92 -1.74 -11.99
CA ARG A 78 -3.22 -1.85 -13.29
C ARG A 78 -2.00 -2.76 -13.21
N ILE A 79 -1.87 -3.64 -14.19
CA ILE A 79 -0.74 -4.58 -14.31
C ILE A 79 0.08 -4.20 -15.55
N TYR A 80 1.34 -3.88 -15.34
CA TYR A 80 2.26 -3.38 -16.35
C TYR A 80 3.27 -4.44 -16.77
N PHE A 81 3.37 -4.65 -18.08
CA PHE A 81 4.28 -5.61 -18.71
C PHE A 81 5.22 -4.90 -19.68
N GLU A 82 6.33 -5.56 -20.01
CA GLU A 82 7.29 -5.09 -21.02
C GLU A 82 7.83 -3.68 -20.74
N ASN A 83 8.04 -3.37 -19.46
CA ASN A 83 8.41 -2.05 -18.95
C ASN A 83 7.37 -0.98 -19.32
N TYR A 84 6.16 -1.13 -18.77
CA TYR A 84 5.02 -0.22 -18.93
C TYR A 84 4.48 -0.07 -20.37
N ARG A 85 4.92 -0.92 -21.30
CA ARG A 85 4.43 -0.89 -22.69
C ARG A 85 3.05 -1.52 -22.85
N ASN A 86 2.79 -2.61 -22.14
CA ASN A 86 1.49 -3.26 -22.19
C ASN A 86 0.86 -3.13 -20.81
N CYS A 87 -0.34 -2.56 -20.74
CA CYS A 87 -1.06 -2.37 -19.49
C CYS A 87 -2.36 -3.16 -19.53
N TYR A 88 -2.64 -3.86 -18.43
CA TYR A 88 -3.89 -4.57 -18.21
C TYR A 88 -4.63 -3.96 -17.03
N SER A 89 -5.94 -3.81 -17.14
CA SER A 89 -6.81 -3.51 -16.00
C SER A 89 -7.21 -4.81 -15.35
N SER A 90 -6.95 -4.94 -14.04
CA SER A 90 -7.40 -6.05 -13.20
C SER A 90 -8.79 -5.82 -12.60
N LEU A 91 -9.46 -4.69 -12.90
CA LEU A 91 -10.76 -4.35 -12.31
C LEU A 91 -11.91 -5.22 -12.84
N THR A 92 -11.76 -5.77 -14.04
CA THR A 92 -12.73 -6.69 -14.66
C THR A 92 -12.58 -8.11 -14.11
N ALA A 93 -13.55 -8.98 -14.40
CA ALA A 93 -13.54 -10.38 -13.95
C ALA A 93 -12.27 -11.14 -14.39
N GLU A 94 -11.79 -10.86 -15.59
CA GLU A 94 -10.45 -11.22 -16.06
C GLU A 94 -9.72 -9.95 -16.51
N PRO A 95 -8.39 -9.87 -16.33
CA PRO A 95 -7.62 -8.71 -16.78
C PRO A 95 -7.79 -8.39 -18.27
N GLN A 96 -8.09 -7.13 -18.59
CA GLN A 96 -8.28 -6.66 -19.96
C GLN A 96 -7.18 -5.68 -20.38
N VAL A 97 -6.76 -5.74 -21.65
CA VAL A 97 -5.78 -4.80 -22.21
C VAL A 97 -6.37 -3.38 -22.16
N LEU A 98 -5.64 -2.45 -21.55
CA LEU A 98 -5.92 -1.02 -21.62
C LEU A 98 -5.21 -0.39 -22.80
N TYR A 99 -3.92 -0.67 -22.95
CA TYR A 99 -3.11 -0.18 -24.06
C TYR A 99 -1.92 -1.09 -24.34
N GLU A 100 -1.41 -0.99 -25.57
CA GLU A 100 -0.14 -1.56 -26.01
C GLU A 100 0.65 -0.51 -26.79
N LEU A 101 1.77 -0.08 -26.24
CA LEU A 101 2.62 0.93 -26.87
C LEU A 101 3.60 0.29 -27.87
N PRO A 102 3.93 0.98 -28.98
CA PRO A 102 4.94 0.52 -29.91
C PRO A 102 6.31 0.37 -29.23
N ARG A 103 7.18 -0.48 -29.80
CA ARG A 103 8.55 -0.64 -29.30
C ARG A 103 9.31 0.67 -29.46
N ARG A 104 9.85 1.18 -28.35
CA ARG A 104 10.76 2.33 -28.33
C ARG A 104 12.21 1.89 -28.37
N SER A 105 13.11 2.85 -28.61
CA SER A 105 14.55 2.61 -28.54
C SER A 105 14.97 2.16 -27.13
N LYS A 106 16.09 1.44 -26.99
CA LYS A 106 16.59 0.99 -25.68
C LYS A 106 16.82 2.16 -24.71
N ALA A 107 17.15 3.35 -25.21
CA ALA A 107 17.40 4.55 -24.42
C ALA A 107 16.12 5.21 -23.89
N GLU A 108 14.96 4.92 -24.48
CA GLU A 108 13.65 5.47 -24.10
C GLU A 108 12.77 4.44 -23.38
N LYS A 109 13.37 3.31 -22.98
CA LYS A 109 12.71 2.33 -22.13
C LYS A 109 12.34 2.99 -20.81
N ILE A 110 11.09 2.81 -20.38
CA ILE A 110 10.62 3.19 -19.06
C ILE A 110 11.24 2.22 -18.06
N GLU A 111 11.92 2.73 -17.04
CA GLU A 111 12.52 1.95 -15.97
C GLU A 111 11.63 1.92 -14.74
N ASP A 112 10.94 3.03 -14.48
CA ASP A 112 10.03 3.15 -13.35
C ASP A 112 8.88 4.12 -13.64
N SER A 113 7.78 4.05 -12.91
CA SER A 113 6.72 5.05 -12.99
C SER A 113 5.90 5.20 -11.72
N LEU A 114 5.36 6.40 -11.50
CA LEU A 114 4.41 6.71 -10.44
C LEU A 114 3.03 7.02 -11.02
N LEU A 115 1.99 6.29 -10.60
CA LEU A 115 0.61 6.60 -10.97
C LEU A 115 0.09 7.80 -10.16
N CYS A 116 -0.18 8.87 -10.88
CA CYS A 116 -0.82 10.06 -10.34
C CYS A 116 -2.31 9.99 -10.62
N GLN A 117 -3.08 9.70 -9.58
CA GLN A 117 -4.55 9.70 -9.60
C GLN A 117 -5.07 10.64 -8.50
N CYS A 118 -6.13 11.39 -8.80
CA CYS A 118 -6.78 12.26 -7.83
C CYS A 118 -8.13 11.62 -7.43
N PRO A 119 -8.32 11.20 -6.17
CA PRO A 119 -9.61 10.78 -5.68
C PRO A 119 -10.48 12.02 -5.48
N LEU A 120 -11.18 12.44 -6.53
CA LEU A 120 -12.21 13.46 -6.36
C LEU A 120 -13.46 12.77 -5.82
N GLU A 121 -13.81 13.07 -4.56
CA GLU A 121 -15.08 12.70 -3.90
C GLU A 121 -16.34 13.14 -4.68
N LYS A 122 -16.15 13.92 -5.76
CA LYS A 122 -17.16 14.24 -6.77
C LYS A 122 -16.78 13.58 -8.10
N VAL A 123 -17.54 12.57 -8.50
CA VAL A 123 -17.54 12.04 -9.87
C VAL A 123 -18.01 13.17 -10.79
N LEU A 124 -17.13 13.64 -11.67
CA LEU A 124 -17.50 14.59 -12.71
C LEU A 124 -18.50 13.93 -13.66
N SER A 125 -19.41 14.71 -14.23
CA SER A 125 -20.59 14.24 -14.98
C SER A 125 -20.30 13.43 -16.26
N GLN A 126 -19.04 13.28 -16.69
CA GLN A 126 -18.64 12.25 -17.65
C GLN A 126 -17.35 11.54 -17.18
N ALA A 127 -17.30 10.21 -17.32
CA ALA A 127 -16.15 9.38 -16.96
C ALA A 127 -14.86 9.66 -17.77
N SER A 128 -14.96 10.35 -18.91
CA SER A 128 -13.83 10.75 -19.76
C SER A 128 -13.03 11.95 -19.21
N GLN A 129 -13.44 12.50 -18.06
CA GLN A 129 -13.02 13.81 -17.55
C GLN A 129 -12.07 13.74 -16.34
N GLN A 130 -11.72 12.52 -15.89
CA GLN A 130 -10.73 12.23 -14.84
C GLN A 130 -9.72 11.24 -15.41
N LYS A 131 -8.63 11.73 -16.00
CA LYS A 131 -7.62 10.84 -16.61
C LYS A 131 -6.40 10.72 -15.70
N PRO A 132 -6.19 9.55 -15.07
CA PRO A 132 -4.94 9.31 -14.36
C PRO A 132 -3.76 9.40 -15.33
N PHE A 133 -2.59 9.81 -14.82
CA PHE A 133 -1.37 9.90 -15.61
C PHE A 133 -0.20 9.22 -14.88
N LEU A 134 0.73 8.68 -15.65
CA LEU A 134 1.97 8.07 -15.16
C LEU A 134 3.10 9.08 -15.28
N LEU A 135 3.83 9.30 -14.19
CA LEU A 135 5.14 9.93 -14.24
C LEU A 135 6.20 8.84 -14.43
N ALA A 136 6.65 8.64 -15.67
CA ALA A 136 7.54 7.55 -16.08
C ALA A 136 8.99 8.03 -16.21
N LEU A 137 9.91 7.42 -15.46
CA LEU A 137 11.35 7.63 -15.57
C LEU A 137 11.93 6.70 -16.64
N THR A 138 12.66 7.24 -17.59
CA THR A 138 13.33 6.44 -18.64
C THR A 138 14.82 6.25 -18.38
N ALA A 139 15.41 5.23 -19.02
CA ALA A 139 16.83 4.85 -18.89
C ALA A 139 17.84 5.97 -19.22
N ASN A 140 17.43 7.00 -19.95
CA ASN A 140 18.24 8.20 -20.21
C ASN A 140 17.97 9.35 -19.22
N ASN A 141 17.35 9.04 -18.07
CA ASN A 141 17.04 9.94 -16.97
C ASN A 141 16.11 11.10 -17.35
N TRP A 142 15.12 10.81 -18.20
CA TRP A 142 14.04 11.74 -18.50
C TRP A 142 12.76 11.32 -17.78
N LEU A 143 12.04 12.29 -17.24
CA LEU A 143 10.72 12.06 -16.67
C LEU A 143 9.64 12.47 -17.68
N TYR A 144 8.81 11.51 -18.04
CA TYR A 144 7.69 11.66 -18.95
C TYR A 144 6.38 11.66 -18.16
N CYS A 145 5.46 12.55 -18.51
CA CYS A 145 4.07 12.41 -18.11
C CYS A 145 3.34 11.67 -19.23
N LEU A 146 2.80 10.49 -18.94
CA LEU A 146 2.05 9.65 -19.87
C LEU A 146 0.59 9.56 -19.41
N SER A 147 -0.35 9.48 -20.32
CA SER A 147 -1.73 9.08 -19.99
C SER A 147 -1.71 7.67 -19.42
N ALA A 148 -2.28 7.43 -18.24
CA ALA A 148 -2.31 6.09 -17.68
C ALA A 148 -3.23 5.17 -18.49
N ASP A 149 -4.28 5.71 -19.12
CA ASP A 149 -5.26 4.94 -19.89
C ASP A 149 -4.78 4.57 -21.30
N THR A 150 -4.01 5.46 -21.94
CA THR A 150 -3.60 5.29 -23.35
C THR A 150 -2.09 5.09 -23.51
N GLY A 151 -1.29 5.39 -22.49
CA GLY A 151 0.18 5.39 -22.55
C GLY A 151 0.77 6.53 -23.40
N GLU A 152 -0.06 7.44 -23.91
CA GLU A 152 0.36 8.56 -24.76
C GLU A 152 1.14 9.60 -23.96
N THR A 153 2.21 10.15 -24.55
CA THR A 153 3.02 11.18 -23.90
C THR A 153 2.25 12.51 -23.85
N LEU A 154 1.91 12.95 -22.64
CA LEU A 154 1.25 14.21 -22.35
C LEU A 154 2.25 15.37 -22.21
N GLN A 155 3.38 15.14 -21.53
CA GLN A 155 4.41 16.16 -21.32
C GLN A 155 5.80 15.54 -21.05
N LYS A 156 6.87 16.29 -21.33
CA LYS A 156 8.25 15.97 -20.92
C LYS A 156 8.71 17.00 -19.90
N VAL A 157 9.12 16.60 -18.69
CA VAL A 157 9.44 17.58 -17.63
C VAL A 157 10.62 17.15 -16.73
N PHE A 158 11.55 18.08 -16.48
CA PHE A 158 12.64 18.10 -15.47
C PHE A 158 13.76 17.03 -15.49
N GLY A 159 14.89 17.35 -14.80
CA GLY A 159 16.25 16.92 -15.15
C GLY A 159 17.10 16.14 -14.12
N LYS A 160 18.41 16.01 -14.46
CA LYS A 160 19.37 14.91 -14.19
C LYS A 160 19.74 14.50 -12.75
N SER A 161 19.18 15.10 -11.69
CA SER A 161 19.66 14.85 -10.29
C SER A 161 18.63 14.28 -9.33
N VAL A 162 17.36 14.23 -9.70
CA VAL A 162 16.28 13.67 -8.88
C VAL A 162 16.23 12.17 -9.13
N VAL A 163 16.20 11.39 -8.05
CA VAL A 163 16.13 9.93 -8.08
C VAL A 163 14.73 9.45 -7.72
N ASP A 164 14.09 10.11 -6.76
CA ASP A 164 12.77 9.72 -6.25
C ASP A 164 12.04 10.95 -5.68
N VAL A 165 10.71 10.93 -5.71
CA VAL A 165 9.83 11.99 -5.20
C VAL A 165 8.63 11.36 -4.50
N LEU A 166 8.46 11.68 -3.22
CA LEU A 166 7.33 11.24 -2.41
C LEU A 166 6.48 12.44 -1.98
N LEU A 167 5.17 12.35 -2.15
CA LEU A 167 4.23 13.32 -1.61
C LEU A 167 3.40 12.64 -0.52
N SER A 168 3.50 13.13 0.72
CA SER A 168 2.74 12.61 1.85
C SER A 168 2.36 13.73 2.81
N GLN A 169 1.07 13.76 3.21
CA GLN A 169 0.49 14.70 4.18
C GLN A 169 0.94 16.18 4.01
N GLY A 170 0.96 16.67 2.76
CA GLY A 170 1.32 18.07 2.46
C GLY A 170 2.82 18.37 2.46
N VAL A 171 3.67 17.34 2.58
CA VAL A 171 5.12 17.44 2.44
C VAL A 171 5.54 16.78 1.12
N LEU A 172 6.32 17.52 0.33
CA LEU A 172 6.99 17.02 -0.86
C LEU A 172 8.43 16.64 -0.48
N ALA A 173 8.73 15.35 -0.44
CA ALA A 173 10.07 14.84 -0.24
C ALA A 173 10.73 14.56 -1.60
N VAL A 174 11.92 15.12 -1.83
CA VAL A 174 12.69 14.91 -3.05
C VAL A 174 14.03 14.28 -2.69
N SER A 175 14.27 13.10 -3.23
CA SER A 175 15.51 12.36 -3.09
C SER A 175 16.43 12.65 -4.27
N HIS A 176 17.69 12.95 -3.97
CA HIS A 176 18.70 13.30 -4.96
C HIS A 176 19.78 12.23 -5.08
N SER A 177 20.41 12.14 -6.26
CA SER A 177 21.51 11.20 -6.54
C SER A 177 22.77 11.44 -5.67
N SER A 178 22.84 12.58 -4.99
CA SER A 178 23.83 12.89 -3.95
C SER A 178 23.55 12.22 -2.59
N LYS A 179 22.60 11.26 -2.52
CA LYS A 179 22.14 10.61 -1.27
C LYS A 179 21.65 11.61 -0.22
N CYS A 180 20.87 12.61 -0.64
CA CYS A 180 20.18 13.52 0.26
C CYS A 180 18.68 13.60 -0.06
N VAL A 181 17.88 13.77 0.99
CA VAL A 181 16.44 14.04 0.90
C VAL A 181 16.19 15.46 1.35
N LYS A 182 15.43 16.20 0.55
CA LYS A 182 14.94 17.54 0.87
C LYS A 182 13.42 17.51 0.99
N LEU A 183 12.91 17.99 2.12
CA LEU A 183 11.49 18.16 2.33
C LEU A 183 11.07 19.59 2.03
N TYR A 184 9.97 19.75 1.31
CA TYR A 184 9.36 21.02 0.99
C TYR A 184 7.90 21.03 1.44
N SER A 185 7.40 22.18 1.87
CA SER A 185 5.97 22.35 2.16
C SER A 185 5.22 22.44 0.84
N LEU A 186 4.34 21.47 0.55
CA LEU A 186 3.44 21.56 -0.59
C LEU A 186 2.49 22.74 -0.42
N GLU A 187 2.01 22.99 0.80
CA GLU A 187 1.15 24.14 1.10
C GLU A 187 1.84 25.46 0.73
N TYR A 188 3.10 25.63 1.13
CA TYR A 188 3.90 26.79 0.72
C TYR A 188 4.04 26.87 -0.79
N ILE A 189 4.35 25.75 -1.45
CA ILE A 189 4.50 25.70 -2.90
C ILE A 189 3.20 26.15 -3.59
N VAL A 190 2.08 25.56 -3.19
CA VAL A 190 0.75 25.87 -3.69
C VAL A 190 0.36 27.32 -3.38
N LYS A 191 0.76 27.89 -2.25
CA LYS A 191 0.40 29.26 -1.88
C LYS A 191 1.26 30.30 -2.62
N LYS A 192 2.57 30.07 -2.72
CA LYS A 192 3.52 31.04 -3.29
C LYS A 192 3.62 30.97 -4.80
N PHE A 193 3.63 29.76 -5.36
CA PHE A 193 3.84 29.56 -6.79
C PHE A 193 2.54 29.44 -7.58
N ARG A 194 1.38 29.55 -6.90
CA ARG A 194 0.10 29.70 -7.57
C ARG A 194 0.08 31.02 -8.33
N THR A 195 -0.20 30.93 -9.63
CA THR A 195 -0.31 32.09 -10.53
C THR A 195 -1.60 32.85 -10.31
N THR A 196 -2.71 32.14 -10.13
CA THR A 196 -4.05 32.71 -9.97
C THR A 196 -4.89 31.88 -9.01
N GLU A 197 -5.66 32.54 -8.14
CA GLU A 197 -6.69 31.88 -7.33
C GLU A 197 -7.91 31.54 -8.18
N LEU A 198 -8.34 30.28 -8.13
CA LEU A 198 -9.41 29.75 -8.95
C LEU A 198 -10.45 29.10 -8.08
N VAL A 199 -11.70 29.47 -8.30
CA VAL A 199 -12.85 28.88 -7.62
C VAL A 199 -13.57 27.94 -8.58
N LEU A 200 -13.93 26.74 -8.11
CA LEU A 200 -14.73 25.79 -8.90
C LEU A 200 -16.02 26.48 -9.38
N GLY A 201 -16.35 26.34 -10.67
CA GLY A 201 -17.51 26.99 -11.28
C GLY A 201 -17.24 28.42 -11.80
N GLN A 202 -16.05 28.97 -11.60
CA GLN A 202 -15.68 30.28 -12.13
C GLN A 202 -15.26 30.18 -13.60
N GLN A 203 -15.68 31.15 -14.42
CA GLN A 203 -15.13 31.34 -15.77
C GLN A 203 -13.65 31.73 -15.69
N CYS A 204 -12.82 31.05 -16.45
CA CYS A 204 -11.36 31.19 -16.42
C CYS A 204 -10.80 31.15 -17.84
N ASP A 205 -9.75 31.97 -18.05
CA ASP A 205 -9.03 32.10 -19.32
C ASP A 205 -7.50 31.97 -19.10
N LEU A 206 -7.10 31.00 -18.27
CA LEU A 206 -5.70 30.63 -18.10
C LEU A 206 -5.19 29.89 -19.34
N TYR A 207 -4.01 30.31 -19.81
CA TYR A 207 -3.28 29.74 -20.95
C TYR A 207 -3.99 29.85 -22.31
N GLY A 208 -4.91 30.81 -22.47
CA GLY A 208 -5.59 31.10 -23.74
C GLY A 208 -6.71 30.11 -24.09
N ALA A 209 -7.10 29.24 -23.14
CA ALA A 209 -8.30 28.45 -23.23
C ALA A 209 -9.35 29.07 -22.31
N LYS A 210 -10.54 29.36 -22.83
CA LYS A 210 -11.70 29.79 -22.03
C LYS A 210 -12.48 28.57 -21.58
N GLY A 211 -12.79 28.49 -20.31
CA GLY A 211 -13.66 27.46 -19.75
C GLY A 211 -14.01 27.71 -18.30
N THR A 212 -14.84 26.84 -17.73
CA THR A 212 -15.21 26.94 -16.31
C THR A 212 -14.28 26.05 -15.49
N VAL A 213 -13.70 26.59 -14.42
CA VAL A 213 -12.82 25.84 -13.51
C VAL A 213 -13.58 24.63 -12.94
N GLY A 214 -13.03 23.44 -13.16
CA GLY A 214 -13.62 22.17 -12.75
C GLY A 214 -14.62 21.57 -13.74
N GLU A 215 -15.00 22.27 -14.81
CA GLU A 215 -15.85 21.73 -15.88
C GLU A 215 -15.03 21.37 -17.11
N VAL A 216 -15.52 20.43 -17.91
CA VAL A 216 -14.84 20.00 -19.13
C VAL A 216 -15.12 20.90 -20.32
N PRO A 217 -14.14 21.09 -21.23
CA PRO A 217 -12.81 20.45 -21.28
C PRO A 217 -11.73 21.10 -20.40
N TYR A 218 -12.10 22.09 -19.60
CA TYR A 218 -11.17 22.94 -18.89
C TYR A 218 -10.50 22.27 -17.68
N GLY A 219 -11.25 21.46 -16.93
CA GLY A 219 -10.78 20.74 -15.75
C GLY A 219 -10.28 21.67 -14.64
N ILE A 220 -9.41 21.15 -13.78
CA ILE A 220 -8.67 21.95 -12.79
C ILE A 220 -7.33 22.32 -13.44
N PRO A 221 -7.14 23.56 -13.91
CA PRO A 221 -5.93 23.93 -14.63
C PRO A 221 -4.72 23.93 -13.68
N VAL A 222 -3.59 23.43 -14.18
CA VAL A 222 -2.31 23.49 -13.46
C VAL A 222 -1.87 24.95 -13.38
N ASN A 223 -2.03 25.55 -12.21
CA ASN A 223 -1.77 26.98 -11.97
C ASN A 223 -0.54 27.21 -11.07
N ILE A 224 0.35 26.23 -10.94
CA ILE A 224 1.54 26.33 -10.10
C ILE A 224 2.77 26.46 -10.99
N GLN A 225 3.54 27.53 -10.83
CA GLN A 225 4.79 27.78 -11.55
C GLN A 225 5.92 28.07 -10.57
N ILE A 226 6.73 27.04 -10.30
CA ILE A 226 7.90 27.15 -9.41
C ILE A 226 9.02 27.88 -10.17
N LYS A 227 9.22 29.16 -9.86
CA LYS A 227 10.22 30.02 -10.51
C LYS A 227 11.56 30.06 -9.77
N GLU A 228 11.56 29.65 -8.51
CA GLU A 228 12.73 29.61 -7.63
C GLU A 228 12.62 28.39 -6.70
N CYS A 229 13.75 27.93 -6.16
CA CYS A 229 13.76 26.78 -5.26
C CYS A 229 12.94 27.10 -4.00
N PRO A 230 11.89 26.32 -3.67
CA PRO A 230 11.16 26.50 -2.42
C PRO A 230 12.11 26.32 -1.22
N PRO A 231 11.84 26.98 -0.09
CA PRO A 231 12.65 26.81 1.11
C PRO A 231 12.59 25.35 1.54
N VAL A 232 13.76 24.78 1.76
CA VAL A 232 13.91 23.42 2.27
C VAL A 232 13.47 23.46 3.74
N LEU A 233 12.41 22.73 4.08
CA LEU A 233 11.96 22.57 5.46
C LEU A 233 12.96 21.74 6.27
N PHE A 234 13.54 20.74 5.61
CA PHE A 234 14.40 19.76 6.23
C PHE A 234 15.30 19.12 5.17
N GLU A 235 16.58 18.96 5.50
CA GLU A 235 17.55 18.28 4.66
C GLU A 235 18.26 17.22 5.49
N MET A 236 18.35 15.99 4.96
CA MET A 236 19.13 14.92 5.57
C MET A 236 19.91 14.15 4.51
N SER A 237 21.17 13.84 4.81
CA SER A 237 21.99 12.92 4.03
C SER A 237 21.88 11.51 4.59
N TYR A 238 21.71 10.50 3.72
CA TYR A 238 21.66 9.09 4.12
C TYR A 238 22.82 8.31 3.50
N LEU A 239 23.33 7.32 4.23
CA LEU A 239 24.55 6.62 3.84
C LEU A 239 24.24 5.36 3.03
N ASP A 240 23.38 4.47 3.53
CA ASP A 240 22.80 3.33 2.79
C ASP A 240 21.52 2.87 3.51
N ASN A 241 20.45 2.64 2.74
CA ASN A 241 19.05 2.44 3.13
C ASN A 241 18.33 3.73 3.58
N GLY A 242 17.28 4.08 2.84
CA GLY A 242 16.58 5.37 2.95
C GLY A 242 15.99 5.63 4.33
N ILE A 243 15.88 6.92 4.66
CA ILE A 243 15.15 7.39 5.84
C ILE A 243 13.66 7.32 5.53
N GLN A 244 12.87 6.77 6.44
CA GLN A 244 11.42 6.85 6.35
C GLN A 244 10.93 8.00 7.19
N ILE A 245 10.02 8.81 6.65
CA ILE A 245 9.43 9.95 7.34
C ILE A 245 7.92 9.75 7.36
N GLY A 246 7.32 9.91 8.54
CA GLY A 246 5.88 9.72 8.70
C GLY A 246 5.47 9.71 10.17
N GLY A 247 4.33 9.07 10.42
CA GLY A 247 3.77 8.97 11.76
C GLY A 247 3.00 10.22 12.20
N HIS A 248 2.17 10.04 13.22
CA HIS A 248 1.41 11.10 13.87
C HIS A 248 1.56 10.91 15.38
N PRO A 249 2.37 11.74 16.06
CA PRO A 249 3.09 12.93 15.57
C PRO A 249 4.27 12.60 14.63
N TRP A 250 4.76 13.61 13.89
CA TRP A 250 5.79 13.47 12.86
C TRP A 250 7.15 12.97 13.38
N HIS A 251 7.57 11.81 12.89
CA HIS A 251 8.83 11.14 13.23
C HIS A 251 9.56 10.66 11.97
N TYR A 252 10.82 10.27 12.14
CA TYR A 252 11.58 9.56 11.12
C TYR A 252 12.21 8.29 11.69
N ILE A 253 12.33 7.28 10.83
CA ILE A 253 12.97 6.00 11.13
C ILE A 253 14.24 5.91 10.31
N TYR A 254 15.35 5.59 10.97
CA TYR A 254 16.62 5.31 10.32
C TYR A 254 17.39 4.20 11.04
N THR A 255 18.29 3.54 10.31
CA THR A 255 19.24 2.57 10.87
C THR A 255 20.62 3.23 10.95
N PRO A 256 21.27 3.30 12.13
CA PRO A 256 22.59 3.92 12.25
C PRO A 256 23.64 3.21 11.39
N ASN A 257 24.55 3.98 10.82
CA ASN A 257 25.62 3.47 9.95
C ASN A 257 26.77 2.85 10.77
N HIS A 258 26.50 1.74 11.43
CA HIS A 258 27.50 0.92 12.09
C HIS A 258 27.12 -0.54 11.89
N LYS A 259 28.10 -1.36 11.46
CA LYS A 259 27.90 -2.80 11.22
C LYS A 259 27.31 -3.58 12.41
N LYS A 260 27.46 -3.04 13.63
CA LYS A 260 26.90 -3.60 14.87
C LYS A 260 25.41 -3.32 15.09
N HIS A 261 24.83 -2.39 14.33
CA HIS A 261 23.43 -1.94 14.43
C HIS A 261 22.60 -2.35 13.21
N LYS A 262 23.07 -3.32 12.42
CA LYS A 262 22.26 -3.91 11.34
C LYS A 262 21.06 -4.62 12.00
N GLY A 263 19.84 -4.22 11.65
CA GLY A 263 18.59 -4.67 12.31
C GLY A 263 18.15 -3.79 13.50
N THR A 264 18.88 -2.71 13.81
CA THR A 264 18.48 -1.76 14.85
C THR A 264 17.94 -0.48 14.22
N HIS A 265 16.69 -0.15 14.50
CA HIS A 265 16.00 1.01 13.96
C HIS A 265 15.79 2.08 15.03
N HIS A 266 15.99 3.34 14.68
CA HIS A 266 15.87 4.49 15.58
C HIS A 266 14.69 5.34 15.12
N ILE A 267 13.75 5.58 16.03
CA ILE A 267 12.55 6.41 15.81
C ILE A 267 12.77 7.74 16.53
N CYS A 268 12.92 8.81 15.75
CA CYS A 268 13.24 10.14 16.26
C CYS A 268 12.20 11.18 15.86
N SER A 269 11.98 12.16 16.72
CA SER A 269 11.12 13.31 16.47
C SER A 269 11.69 14.18 15.36
N ILE A 270 10.88 14.60 14.40
CA ILE A 270 11.32 15.55 13.36
C ILE A 270 11.57 16.94 13.96
N ARG A 271 10.87 17.30 15.04
CA ARG A 271 10.89 18.66 15.61
C ARG A 271 12.26 19.09 16.12
N ASP A 272 12.95 18.17 16.78
CA ASP A 272 14.15 18.43 17.58
C ASP A 272 15.21 17.32 17.42
N GLY A 273 14.93 16.29 16.61
CA GLY A 273 15.82 15.14 16.40
C GLY A 273 15.95 14.24 17.62
N THR A 274 15.14 14.44 18.67
CA THR A 274 15.23 13.65 19.91
C THR A 274 14.75 12.22 19.66
N LEU A 275 15.52 11.26 20.19
CA LEU A 275 15.15 9.85 20.14
C LEU A 275 13.95 9.62 21.06
N ALA A 276 12.88 9.03 20.52
CA ALA A 276 11.72 8.68 21.32
C ALA A 276 12.13 7.68 22.42
N LYS A 277 11.47 7.74 23.57
CA LYS A 277 11.61 6.71 24.61
C LYS A 277 11.15 5.37 24.04
N ASN A 278 11.95 4.32 24.22
CA ASN A 278 11.80 3.04 23.50
C ASN A 278 11.83 3.18 21.97
N GLY A 279 12.40 4.25 21.42
CA GLY A 279 12.50 4.49 19.97
C GLY A 279 13.58 3.67 19.29
N VAL A 280 14.47 3.02 20.06
CA VAL A 280 15.39 2.01 19.54
C VAL A 280 14.65 0.68 19.45
N GLN A 281 14.33 0.28 18.23
CA GLN A 281 13.66 -0.98 17.93
C GLN A 281 14.68 -1.98 17.39
N ASP A 282 14.80 -3.11 18.07
CA ASP A 282 15.68 -4.22 17.73
C ASP A 282 14.88 -5.51 17.90
N MET A 283 14.63 -6.20 16.79
CA MET A 283 13.90 -7.46 16.82
C MET A 283 14.87 -8.61 16.97
N LYS A 284 14.77 -9.29 18.11
CA LYS A 284 15.55 -10.48 18.40
C LYS A 284 15.02 -11.66 17.56
N CYS A 285 15.56 -11.82 16.36
CA CYS A 285 15.39 -13.01 15.54
C CYS A 285 16.74 -13.46 14.95
N ASP A 286 16.99 -14.77 14.97
CA ASP A 286 18.17 -15.37 14.35
C ASP A 286 17.83 -15.69 12.89
N SER A 287 17.93 -14.69 12.00
CA SER A 287 17.48 -14.74 10.61
C SER A 287 18.58 -14.32 9.63
N LEU A 288 18.59 -14.85 8.41
CA LEU A 288 19.46 -14.36 7.32
C LEU A 288 18.92 -13.04 6.76
N GLU A 289 17.60 -12.97 6.57
CA GLU A 289 16.89 -11.76 6.16
C GLU A 289 16.78 -10.79 7.35
N ALA A 290 17.04 -9.51 7.10
CA ALA A 290 16.85 -8.47 8.10
C ALA A 290 15.35 -8.24 8.34
N ASP A 291 15.01 -7.86 9.57
CA ASP A 291 13.69 -7.32 9.88
C ASP A 291 13.43 -6.03 9.11
N TRP A 292 12.14 -5.74 8.91
CA TRP A 292 11.70 -4.52 8.26
C TRP A 292 10.78 -3.73 9.18
N ILE A 293 10.93 -2.41 9.15
CA ILE A 293 10.13 -1.48 9.93
C ILE A 293 9.63 -0.37 9.00
N PHE A 294 8.38 0.04 9.18
CA PHE A 294 7.83 1.17 8.44
C PHE A 294 6.64 1.82 9.15
N PHE A 295 6.39 3.10 8.85
CA PHE A 295 5.20 3.79 9.33
C PHE A 295 3.95 3.18 8.73
N HIS A 296 2.94 2.91 9.56
CA HIS A 296 1.65 2.42 9.11
C HIS A 296 0.97 3.52 8.25
N PRO A 297 0.52 3.19 7.02
CA PRO A 297 0.01 4.19 6.07
C PRO A 297 -1.45 4.62 6.34
N ASP A 298 -2.00 4.38 7.54
CA ASP A 298 -3.39 4.70 7.87
C ASP A 298 -3.54 6.04 8.63
N ASP A 299 -2.50 6.87 8.59
CA ASP A 299 -2.39 8.15 9.30
C ASP A 299 -2.52 8.06 10.84
N SER A 300 -2.57 6.85 11.42
CA SER A 300 -2.76 6.66 12.87
C SER A 300 -1.51 6.96 13.70
N GLY A 301 -0.36 7.11 13.05
CA GLY A 301 0.94 7.19 13.71
C GLY A 301 1.47 5.86 14.23
N ARG A 302 0.86 4.75 13.83
CA ARG A 302 1.36 3.41 14.12
C ARG A 302 2.57 3.06 13.25
N ILE A 303 3.34 2.07 13.69
CA ILE A 303 4.53 1.57 13.02
C ILE A 303 4.40 0.05 12.96
N ILE A 304 4.69 -0.53 11.80
CA ILE A 304 4.79 -1.98 11.64
C ILE A 304 6.26 -2.36 11.72
N HIS A 305 6.61 -3.23 12.66
CA HIS A 305 7.94 -3.81 12.81
C HIS A 305 7.83 -5.33 12.67
N ALA A 306 8.31 -5.87 11.56
CA ALA A 306 8.00 -7.20 11.10
C ALA A 306 9.26 -8.01 10.81
N GLY A 307 9.26 -9.24 11.31
CA GLY A 307 10.31 -10.22 11.14
C GLY A 307 9.71 -11.58 10.79
N PRO A 308 10.53 -12.63 10.71
CA PRO A 308 10.10 -13.92 10.17
C PRO A 308 9.00 -14.60 11.01
N SER A 309 8.95 -14.36 12.33
CA SER A 309 8.00 -15.03 13.23
C SER A 309 6.97 -14.10 13.87
N THR A 310 7.26 -12.80 13.89
CA THR A 310 6.54 -11.83 14.70
C THR A 310 6.41 -10.53 13.94
N ILE A 311 5.20 -9.96 13.98
CA ILE A 311 4.91 -8.61 13.49
C ILE A 311 4.39 -7.83 14.70
N ASN A 312 5.13 -6.81 15.12
CA ASN A 312 4.71 -5.87 16.15
C ASN A 312 4.09 -4.64 15.49
N VAL A 313 2.87 -4.30 15.92
CA VAL A 313 2.28 -2.99 15.63
C VAL A 313 2.56 -2.10 16.83
N LEU A 314 3.33 -1.05 16.60
CA LEU A 314 3.74 -0.07 17.59
C LEU A 314 2.97 1.22 17.40
N LYS A 315 2.90 2.05 18.43
CA LYS A 315 2.26 3.36 18.41
C LYS A 315 3.16 4.39 19.11
N ILE A 316 3.23 5.57 18.53
CA ILE A 316 3.85 6.73 19.16
C ILE A 316 2.82 7.42 20.05
N ILE A 317 3.17 7.65 21.30
CA ILE A 317 2.36 8.38 22.27
C ILE A 317 3.15 9.57 22.82
N GLU A 318 2.44 10.62 23.19
CA GLU A 318 3.02 11.72 23.95
C GLU A 318 3.26 11.26 25.39
N GLY A 319 4.44 11.53 25.92
CA GLY A 319 4.74 11.18 27.31
C GLY A 319 3.89 12.01 28.28
N LYS A 320 3.84 11.60 29.55
CA LYS A 320 2.96 12.20 30.57
C LYS A 320 3.64 13.19 31.52
N GLU A 321 4.95 13.39 31.40
CA GLU A 321 5.74 14.26 32.28
C GLU A 321 5.92 15.69 31.69
N VAL A 322 6.37 16.65 32.49
CA VAL A 322 6.41 18.07 32.08
C VAL A 322 7.51 18.39 31.06
N ASP A 323 8.42 17.44 30.80
CA ASP A 323 9.55 17.52 29.85
C ASP A 323 9.44 16.52 28.67
N THR A 324 8.24 16.32 28.10
CA THR A 324 8.00 15.12 27.28
C THR A 324 8.60 15.12 25.88
N ASN A 325 9.61 14.26 25.75
CA ASN A 325 9.92 13.46 24.57
C ASN A 325 8.80 12.41 24.32
N TYR A 326 8.58 12.03 23.06
CA TYR A 326 7.62 11.00 22.67
C TYR A 326 8.04 9.59 23.15
N GLU A 327 7.09 8.68 23.35
CA GLU A 327 7.33 7.28 23.71
C GLU A 327 6.74 6.33 22.66
N VAL A 328 7.47 5.28 22.33
CA VAL A 328 6.99 4.19 21.46
C VAL A 328 6.51 3.04 22.33
N ILE A 329 5.26 2.63 22.15
CA ILE A 329 4.64 1.51 22.85
C ILE A 329 4.15 0.46 21.85
N ARG A 330 4.08 -0.81 22.28
CA ARG A 330 3.47 -1.87 21.48
C ARG A 330 1.95 -1.85 21.66
N ASP A 331 1.23 -1.80 20.54
CA ASP A 331 -0.24 -1.87 20.49
C ASP A 331 -0.68 -3.35 20.53
N PHE A 332 -0.30 -4.12 19.52
CA PHE A 332 -0.49 -5.56 19.48
C PHE A 332 0.64 -6.26 18.71
N SER A 333 0.64 -7.59 18.74
CA SER A 333 1.59 -8.42 17.99
C SER A 333 0.90 -9.59 17.33
N ILE A 334 1.28 -9.89 16.10
CA ILE A 334 0.86 -11.06 15.34
C ILE A 334 2.05 -12.04 15.32
N ILE A 335 1.80 -13.30 15.66
CA ILE A 335 2.84 -14.32 15.80
C ILE A 335 2.48 -15.52 14.92
N THR A 336 3.46 -16.13 14.28
CA THR A 336 3.28 -17.38 13.52
C THR A 336 2.91 -18.55 14.45
N SER A 337 2.15 -19.50 13.92
CA SER A 337 1.82 -20.77 14.56
C SER A 337 3.01 -21.73 14.46
N ARG A 338 4.06 -21.48 15.24
CA ARG A 338 5.23 -22.37 15.33
C ARG A 338 5.06 -23.38 16.44
N ASP A 339 5.28 -24.65 16.09
CA ASP A 339 5.35 -25.73 17.07
C ASP A 339 6.75 -25.72 17.71
N ARG A 340 6.89 -25.05 18.87
CA ARG A 340 8.16 -24.97 19.62
C ARG A 340 8.74 -26.35 19.97
N SER A 341 7.94 -27.40 19.89
CA SER A 341 8.28 -28.80 20.15
C SER A 341 9.23 -29.42 19.10
N ALA A 342 9.34 -28.84 17.89
CA ALA A 342 10.15 -29.40 16.79
C ALA A 342 11.67 -29.19 16.94
N THR A 343 12.12 -28.36 17.87
CA THR A 343 13.54 -28.04 18.11
C THR A 343 14.40 -29.21 18.61
N SER A 344 13.82 -30.39 18.82
CA SER A 344 14.54 -31.59 19.29
C SER A 344 14.37 -32.84 18.43
N LYS A 345 14.20 -32.70 17.11
CA LYS A 345 14.28 -33.87 16.21
C LYS A 345 15.69 -34.48 16.26
N VAL A 346 15.81 -35.55 17.04
CA VAL A 346 16.95 -36.46 17.07
C VAL A 346 16.95 -37.26 15.77
N THR A 347 17.95 -37.07 14.91
CA THR A 347 18.10 -37.90 13.71
C THR A 347 18.90 -39.15 14.07
N VAL A 348 18.33 -40.32 13.84
CA VAL A 348 19.01 -41.61 14.04
C VAL A 348 19.57 -42.08 12.70
N THR A 349 20.87 -42.32 12.61
CA THR A 349 21.48 -42.88 11.39
C THR A 349 21.09 -44.35 11.21
N SER A 350 21.26 -44.90 10.00
CA SER A 350 21.02 -46.33 9.69
C SER A 350 21.82 -47.32 10.58
N SER A 351 22.83 -46.83 11.31
CA SER A 351 23.61 -47.57 12.31
C SER A 351 23.09 -47.43 13.75
N GLY A 352 21.96 -46.77 13.98
CA GLY A 352 21.38 -46.55 15.30
C GLY A 352 22.02 -45.41 16.11
N ARG A 353 22.95 -44.64 15.53
CA ARG A 353 23.56 -43.50 16.24
C ARG A 353 22.62 -42.29 16.22
N THR A 354 22.36 -41.77 17.41
CA THR A 354 21.64 -40.52 17.62
C THR A 354 22.57 -39.33 17.30
N VAL A 355 22.24 -38.57 16.26
CA VAL A 355 22.91 -37.32 15.91
C VAL A 355 22.08 -36.16 16.44
N LYS A 356 22.63 -35.41 17.41
CA LYS A 356 22.07 -34.10 17.80
C LYS A 356 22.48 -33.07 16.75
N ARG A 357 21.51 -32.41 16.11
CA ARG A 357 21.74 -31.28 15.19
C ARG A 357 22.55 -30.21 15.95
N ARG A 358 23.75 -29.88 15.45
CA ARG A 358 24.70 -28.94 16.09
C ARG A 358 24.45 -27.46 15.73
N PHE A 359 23.61 -27.21 14.73
CA PHE A 359 23.30 -25.86 14.27
C PHE A 359 21.97 -25.41 14.86
N GLN A 360 21.96 -24.21 15.44
CA GLN A 360 20.74 -23.51 15.84
C GLN A 360 19.94 -23.25 14.56
N GLN A 361 18.70 -23.71 14.55
CA GLN A 361 17.79 -23.50 13.43
C GLN A 361 17.46 -22.00 13.34
N LEU A 362 17.55 -21.43 12.13
CA LEU A 362 17.24 -20.02 11.91
C LEU A 362 15.73 -19.80 11.94
N ASP A 363 15.32 -18.58 12.30
CA ASP A 363 13.91 -18.20 12.36
C ASP A 363 13.29 -18.07 10.97
N ASP A 364 14.09 -17.87 9.92
CA ASP A 364 13.65 -17.81 8.52
C ASP A 364 13.89 -19.13 7.75
N ASP A 365 14.15 -20.22 8.47
CA ASP A 365 14.32 -21.56 7.90
C ASP A 365 13.04 -21.97 7.11
N PRO A 366 13.16 -22.42 5.84
CA PRO A 366 12.03 -22.88 5.04
C PRO A 366 11.21 -24.01 5.67
N GLU A 367 11.77 -24.75 6.63
CA GLU A 367 11.08 -25.77 7.42
C GLU A 367 10.09 -25.17 8.44
N GLN A 368 10.06 -23.85 8.60
CA GLN A 368 9.20 -23.14 9.56
C GLN A 368 8.22 -22.21 8.86
N GLU A 369 7.09 -21.96 9.53
CA GLU A 369 6.17 -20.91 9.10
C GLU A 369 6.81 -19.53 9.29
N THR A 370 6.87 -18.76 8.19
CA THR A 370 7.53 -17.46 8.14
C THR A 370 6.64 -16.39 7.50
N PHE A 371 6.65 -15.18 8.06
CA PHE A 371 6.09 -14.01 7.40
C PHE A 371 7.05 -13.52 6.32
N LYS A 372 6.49 -13.13 5.16
CA LYS A 372 7.25 -12.61 4.02
C LYS A 372 6.86 -11.20 3.64
N MET A 373 5.60 -10.81 3.84
CA MET A 373 5.13 -9.46 3.49
C MET A 373 4.02 -9.01 4.44
N ALA A 374 3.94 -7.70 4.66
CA ALA A 374 2.81 -7.05 5.32
C ALA A 374 2.41 -5.81 4.51
N LYS A 375 1.14 -5.75 4.09
CA LYS A 375 0.56 -4.67 3.29
C LYS A 375 -0.76 -4.23 3.91
N TYR A 376 -0.98 -2.92 3.97
CA TYR A 376 -2.26 -2.36 4.40
C TYR A 376 -3.13 -2.10 3.17
N GLU A 377 -4.38 -2.59 3.21
CA GLU A 377 -5.41 -2.27 2.24
C GLU A 377 -6.34 -1.24 2.89
N ASP A 378 -6.28 -0.02 2.38
CA ASP A 378 -6.84 1.19 2.98
C ASP A 378 -8.35 1.31 2.78
N GLU A 379 -8.88 0.82 1.67
CA GLU A 379 -10.30 0.87 1.35
C GLU A 379 -11.15 -0.09 2.20
N LEU A 380 -10.58 -1.24 2.58
CA LEU A 380 -11.22 -2.27 3.39
C LEU A 380 -10.82 -2.21 4.87
N ASP A 381 -9.84 -1.37 5.24
CA ASP A 381 -9.27 -1.28 6.60
C ASP A 381 -8.79 -2.66 7.10
N LEU A 382 -7.97 -3.31 6.27
CA LEU A 382 -7.45 -4.67 6.51
C LEU A 382 -5.93 -4.70 6.39
N LEU A 383 -5.29 -5.46 7.28
CA LEU A 383 -3.87 -5.77 7.17
C LEU A 383 -3.70 -7.13 6.49
N ALA A 384 -3.18 -7.12 5.27
CA ALA A 384 -2.87 -8.32 4.49
C ALA A 384 -1.43 -8.75 4.76
N ILE A 385 -1.25 -9.92 5.36
CA ILE A 385 0.06 -10.50 5.66
C ILE A 385 0.24 -11.76 4.82
N VAL A 386 1.38 -11.87 4.14
CA VAL A 386 1.77 -13.09 3.43
C VAL A 386 2.63 -13.93 4.35
N ASP A 387 2.19 -15.15 4.60
CA ASP A 387 2.96 -16.17 5.30
C ASP A 387 3.20 -17.38 4.40
N VAL A 388 4.32 -18.06 4.65
CA VAL A 388 4.72 -19.26 3.94
C VAL A 388 4.83 -20.39 4.94
N SER A 389 4.06 -21.45 4.70
CA SER A 389 4.10 -22.68 5.48
C SER A 389 4.97 -23.73 4.78
N PRO A 390 5.73 -24.55 5.53
CA PRO A 390 6.53 -25.63 4.94
C PRO A 390 5.64 -26.69 4.29
N THR A 391 6.11 -27.28 3.20
CA THR A 391 5.48 -28.46 2.58
C THR A 391 6.46 -29.64 2.55
N ALA A 392 5.98 -30.82 2.17
CA ALA A 392 6.80 -32.02 2.08
C ALA A 392 7.82 -31.99 0.92
N GLU A 393 7.66 -31.09 -0.05
CA GLU A 393 8.49 -31.03 -1.27
C GLU A 393 9.59 -29.97 -1.20
N ASP A 394 9.91 -29.47 0.00
CA ASP A 394 10.87 -28.37 0.24
C ASP A 394 10.54 -27.05 -0.52
N VAL A 395 9.31 -26.92 -1.05
CA VAL A 395 8.81 -25.66 -1.61
C VAL A 395 7.65 -25.16 -0.76
N GLY A 396 7.69 -23.90 -0.33
CA GLY A 396 6.72 -23.37 0.63
C GLY A 396 5.32 -23.21 0.03
N GLN A 397 4.28 -23.25 0.86
CA GLN A 397 2.92 -22.90 0.47
C GLN A 397 2.58 -21.51 1.02
N ALA A 398 2.36 -20.56 0.11
CA ALA A 398 2.01 -19.19 0.49
C ALA A 398 0.52 -19.03 0.80
N SER A 399 0.22 -18.23 1.81
CA SER A 399 -1.13 -17.80 2.18
C SER A 399 -1.16 -16.30 2.42
N VAL A 400 -2.22 -15.64 1.98
CA VAL A 400 -2.56 -14.26 2.34
C VAL A 400 -3.55 -14.31 3.50
N ARG A 401 -3.11 -13.85 4.68
CA ARG A 401 -3.94 -13.73 5.88
C ARG A 401 -4.42 -12.28 6.04
N LEU A 402 -5.73 -12.11 6.11
CA LEU A 402 -6.39 -10.84 6.35
C LEU A 402 -6.63 -10.67 7.84
N TYR A 403 -6.02 -9.64 8.43
CA TYR A 403 -6.18 -9.28 9.83
C TYR A 403 -6.98 -7.98 9.97
N ASP A 404 -7.73 -7.88 11.06
CA ASP A 404 -8.35 -6.62 11.45
C ASP A 404 -7.26 -5.61 11.78
N ASN A 405 -7.28 -4.46 11.10
CA ASN A 405 -6.24 -3.45 11.24
C ASN A 405 -6.12 -2.92 12.68
N LYS A 406 -7.21 -2.89 13.47
CA LYS A 406 -7.22 -2.28 14.80
C LYS A 406 -6.92 -3.29 15.90
N SER A 407 -7.49 -4.48 15.81
CA SER A 407 -7.35 -5.49 16.86
C SER A 407 -6.23 -6.50 16.61
N GLY A 408 -5.72 -6.59 15.38
CA GLY A 408 -4.77 -7.63 14.97
C GLY A 408 -5.39 -9.04 14.92
N GLY A 409 -6.72 -9.13 14.92
CA GLY A 409 -7.42 -10.43 14.89
C GLY A 409 -7.43 -11.02 13.49
N LEU A 410 -7.10 -12.30 13.34
CA LEU A 410 -7.18 -13.00 12.05
C LEU A 410 -8.65 -13.10 11.61
N MET A 411 -8.97 -12.59 10.43
CA MET A 411 -10.32 -12.58 9.88
C MET A 411 -10.51 -13.59 8.76
N LYS A 412 -9.51 -13.77 7.88
CA LYS A 412 -9.59 -14.73 6.77
C LYS A 412 -8.21 -15.20 6.31
N ARG A 413 -8.15 -16.39 5.73
CA ARG A 413 -6.96 -16.94 5.04
C ARG A 413 -7.31 -17.25 3.59
N ILE A 414 -6.41 -16.88 2.69
CA ILE A 414 -6.48 -17.16 1.25
C ILE A 414 -5.21 -17.91 0.87
N THR A 415 -5.33 -19.16 0.44
CA THR A 415 -4.17 -19.95 -0.01
C THR A 415 -3.89 -19.65 -1.48
N LEU A 416 -2.65 -19.33 -1.81
CA LEU A 416 -2.22 -19.16 -3.21
C LEU A 416 -1.94 -20.55 -3.82
N ASN A 417 -2.18 -20.74 -5.11
CA ASN A 417 -1.95 -22.03 -5.76
C ASN A 417 -0.49 -22.25 -6.12
N GLU A 418 0.26 -21.16 -6.31
CA GLU A 418 1.65 -21.24 -6.72
C GLU A 418 2.56 -21.62 -5.55
N PRO A 419 3.58 -22.44 -5.82
CA PRO A 419 4.58 -22.78 -4.82
C PRO A 419 5.49 -21.56 -4.54
N TRP A 420 5.93 -21.42 -3.29
CA TRP A 420 6.78 -20.31 -2.86
C TRP A 420 8.23 -20.79 -2.74
N ASP A 421 9.03 -20.49 -3.76
CA ASP A 421 10.47 -20.76 -3.79
C ASP A 421 11.22 -19.52 -3.29
N VAL A 422 11.74 -19.60 -2.07
CA VAL A 422 12.43 -18.48 -1.39
C VAL A 422 13.67 -17.98 -2.14
N THR A 423 14.15 -18.72 -3.13
CA THR A 423 15.29 -18.30 -3.97
C THR A 423 14.91 -17.17 -4.92
N TYR A 424 13.63 -17.06 -5.27
CA TYR A 424 13.12 -16.11 -6.26
C TYR A 424 12.28 -15.01 -5.63
N SER A 425 12.18 -13.87 -6.30
CA SER A 425 11.37 -12.75 -5.81
C SER A 425 9.88 -13.05 -5.97
N HIS A 426 9.10 -12.76 -4.93
CA HIS A 426 7.65 -12.80 -4.96
C HIS A 426 7.07 -11.48 -4.44
N GLU A 427 6.04 -10.97 -5.10
CA GLU A 427 5.26 -9.82 -4.67
C GLU A 427 3.77 -10.17 -4.66
N VAL A 428 3.07 -9.78 -3.59
CA VAL A 428 1.64 -9.98 -3.46
C VAL A 428 0.95 -8.67 -3.11
N TYR A 429 -0.13 -8.39 -3.83
CA TYR A 429 -0.99 -7.22 -3.63
C TYR A 429 -2.42 -7.67 -3.37
N LEU A 430 -3.08 -7.00 -2.43
CA LEU A 430 -4.52 -7.08 -2.24
C LEU A 430 -5.10 -5.72 -2.62
N ASP A 431 -6.00 -5.70 -3.59
CA ASP A 431 -6.77 -4.53 -4.01
C ASP A 431 -8.23 -4.96 -4.06
N ARG A 432 -8.99 -4.55 -3.04
CA ARG A 432 -10.40 -4.90 -2.87
C ARG A 432 -10.67 -6.40 -2.96
N ASP A 433 -11.31 -6.83 -4.04
CA ASP A 433 -11.74 -8.22 -4.34
C ASP A 433 -10.72 -9.01 -5.15
N THR A 434 -9.52 -8.45 -5.33
CA THR A 434 -8.48 -8.98 -6.22
C THR A 434 -7.18 -9.20 -5.45
N VAL A 435 -6.59 -10.40 -5.62
CA VAL A 435 -5.23 -10.67 -5.18
C VAL A 435 -4.35 -10.84 -6.41
N ILE A 436 -3.24 -10.10 -6.45
CA ILE A 436 -2.23 -10.18 -7.51
C ILE A 436 -0.99 -10.82 -6.92
N HIS A 437 -0.52 -11.91 -7.50
CA HIS A 437 0.73 -12.57 -7.13
C HIS A 437 1.68 -12.53 -8.33
N ILE A 438 2.83 -11.85 -8.15
CA ILE A 438 3.89 -11.76 -9.16
C ILE A 438 5.08 -12.57 -8.63
N GLU A 439 5.51 -13.57 -9.39
CA GLU A 439 6.67 -14.40 -9.05
C GLU A 439 7.75 -14.28 -10.13
N GLN A 440 9.01 -14.40 -9.72
CA GLN A 440 10.12 -14.63 -10.62
C GLN A 440 10.32 -16.13 -10.82
N GLU A 441 10.29 -16.58 -12.07
CA GLU A 441 10.52 -17.96 -12.44
C GLU A 441 12.03 -18.27 -12.57
N ARG A 442 12.36 -19.57 -12.54
CA ARG A 442 13.75 -20.07 -12.62
C ARG A 442 14.53 -19.62 -13.85
N ASN A 443 13.82 -19.29 -14.93
CA ASN A 443 14.37 -18.81 -16.19
C ASN A 443 14.64 -17.29 -16.20
N ASN A 444 14.55 -16.61 -15.05
CA ASN A 444 14.59 -15.15 -14.89
C ASN A 444 13.47 -14.41 -15.67
N SER A 445 12.39 -15.11 -15.99
CA SER A 445 11.14 -14.49 -16.42
C SER A 445 10.25 -14.26 -15.20
N PHE A 446 9.18 -13.49 -15.38
CA PHE A 446 8.22 -13.14 -14.35
C PHE A 446 6.85 -13.66 -14.75
N CYS A 447 6.07 -14.14 -13.79
CA CYS A 447 4.70 -14.58 -14.00
C CYS A 447 3.76 -13.84 -13.07
N CYS A 448 2.66 -13.33 -13.60
CA CYS A 448 1.62 -12.68 -12.83
C CYS A 448 0.38 -13.58 -12.79
N HIS A 449 -0.11 -13.86 -11.59
CA HIS A 449 -1.30 -14.63 -11.30
C HIS A 449 -2.33 -13.73 -10.65
N VAL A 450 -3.55 -13.71 -11.18
CA VAL A 450 -4.64 -12.88 -10.69
C VAL A 450 -5.72 -13.77 -10.12
N TYR A 451 -6.07 -13.50 -8.87
CA TYR A 451 -7.11 -14.18 -8.12
C TYR A 451 -8.27 -13.22 -7.89
N LYS A 452 -9.49 -13.72 -8.11
CA LYS A 452 -10.72 -12.96 -7.88
C LYS A 452 -11.58 -13.63 -6.83
N MET A 453 -12.22 -12.78 -6.03
CA MET A 453 -13.24 -13.20 -5.08
C MET A 453 -14.42 -13.84 -5.82
N ASN A 454 -14.72 -15.09 -5.50
CA ASN A 454 -15.86 -15.84 -5.98
C ASN A 454 -16.62 -16.48 -4.82
N ARG A 455 -17.90 -16.77 -5.05
CA ARG A 455 -18.68 -17.59 -4.12
C ARG A 455 -18.28 -19.04 -4.31
N LYS A 456 -18.01 -19.75 -3.21
CA LYS A 456 -17.76 -21.20 -3.25
C LYS A 456 -18.93 -21.88 -3.94
N SER A 457 -18.64 -22.63 -5.00
CA SER A 457 -19.62 -23.55 -5.59
C SER A 457 -19.94 -24.62 -4.55
N SER A 458 -21.18 -24.59 -4.08
CA SER A 458 -21.76 -25.56 -3.13
C SER A 458 -21.88 -26.96 -3.71
#